data_AF-A0A554NAH5-F1
#
_entry.id   AF-A0A554NAH5-F1
#
_cell.length_a   1.000
_cell.length_b   1.000
_cell.length_c   1.000
_cell.angle_alpha   90.00
_cell.angle_beta   90.00
_cell.angle_gamma   90.00
#
_symmetry.space_group_name_H-M   'P 1'
#
loop_
_entity.id
_entity.type
_entity.pdbx_description
1 polymer ?
#
loop_
_entity_poly.entity_id
_entity_poly.type
_entity_poly.pdbx_seq_one_letter_code
_entity_poly.pdbx_strand_id
1 'polypeptide(L)'
;MTEPVSLPGDRPVATVVGELRERNRPLSTVALVNLGLAVLFTALLAVDGRTLLGRSVWLKPWKFAASIAVFTATMGWLLPSLRLGDRAERTVSWVIAGAMSSEILLITAQAARGVRSHFNVATTLDASVFALMGISITVSTLAVTYVLWRTLRTPPAVAPAYRWGISLGLLVFVLASFEGGLMAARGSHTVGTAVGGEGLPVVNWSLSGGDLRVAHFIGLHAL
;
A
#
# COMPACT_ATOMS: atom_id res chain seq x y z
N MET A 1 36.22 -23.34 -22.53
CA MET A 1 34.92 -23.91 -22.10
C MET A 1 34.25 -22.86 -21.25
N THR A 2 33.44 -22.00 -21.86
CA THR A 2 32.76 -20.87 -21.22
C THR A 2 31.47 -21.39 -20.59
N GLU A 3 31.31 -21.25 -19.28
CA GLU A 3 30.02 -21.52 -18.64
C GLU A 3 28.94 -20.63 -19.26
N PRO A 4 27.73 -21.17 -19.49
CA PRO A 4 26.62 -20.36 -19.98
C PRO A 4 26.22 -19.36 -18.90
N VAL A 5 26.30 -18.07 -19.23
CA VAL A 5 25.70 -16.99 -18.44
C VAL A 5 24.20 -17.23 -18.42
N SER A 6 23.65 -17.59 -17.26
CA SER A 6 22.21 -17.72 -17.09
C SER A 6 21.56 -16.35 -17.30
N LEU A 7 20.64 -16.26 -18.26
CA LEU A 7 19.88 -15.03 -18.48
C LEU A 7 18.95 -14.79 -17.28
N PRO A 8 18.69 -13.54 -16.86
CA PRO A 8 17.90 -13.21 -15.67
C PRO A 8 16.43 -13.70 -15.66
N GLY A 9 15.98 -14.41 -16.70
CA GLY A 9 14.57 -14.76 -16.93
C GLY A 9 14.09 -16.10 -16.35
N ASP A 10 14.98 -17.00 -15.92
CA ASP A 10 14.62 -18.39 -15.59
C ASP A 10 14.55 -18.70 -14.10
N ARG A 11 14.35 -17.70 -13.23
CA ARG A 11 14.13 -17.98 -11.79
C ARG A 11 12.67 -18.42 -11.59
N PRO A 12 12.41 -19.64 -11.10
CA PRO A 12 11.06 -20.04 -10.71
C PRO A 12 10.45 -19.03 -9.73
N VAL A 13 9.13 -18.80 -9.80
CA VAL A 13 8.41 -17.92 -8.84
C VAL A 13 8.71 -18.32 -7.38
N ALA A 14 8.87 -19.62 -7.12
CA ALA A 14 9.27 -20.14 -5.82
C ALA A 14 10.63 -19.59 -5.35
N THR A 15 11.57 -19.35 -6.27
CA THR A 15 12.89 -18.78 -5.97
C THR A 15 12.78 -17.29 -5.65
N VAL A 16 11.92 -16.53 -6.33
CA VAL A 16 11.70 -15.10 -6.04
C VAL A 16 11.02 -14.90 -4.68
N VAL A 17 10.00 -15.71 -4.38
CA VAL A 17 9.32 -15.69 -3.09
C VAL A 17 10.27 -16.12 -1.96
N GLY A 18 11.10 -17.14 -2.21
CA GLY A 18 12.15 -17.56 -1.28
C GLY A 18 13.15 -16.44 -1.00
N GLU A 19 13.66 -15.78 -2.04
CA GLU A 19 14.58 -14.65 -1.92
C GLU A 19 13.96 -13.48 -1.14
N LEU A 20 12.73 -13.09 -1.45
CA LEU A 20 12.02 -12.03 -0.71
C LEU A 20 11.88 -12.37 0.78
N ARG A 21 11.59 -13.65 1.09
CA ARG A 21 11.47 -14.13 2.47
C ARG A 21 12.79 -14.10 3.21
N GLU A 22 13.89 -14.45 2.55
CA GLU A 22 15.23 -14.40 3.12
C GLU A 22 15.67 -12.95 3.36
N ARG A 23 15.36 -12.06 2.43
CA ARG A 23 15.62 -10.61 2.53
C ARG A 23 14.88 -9.95 3.68
N ASN A 24 13.58 -10.20 3.79
CA ASN A 24 12.75 -9.52 4.77
C ASN A 24 11.52 -10.35 5.17
N ARG A 25 11.69 -11.22 6.17
CA ARG A 25 10.62 -12.13 6.64
C ARG A 25 9.31 -11.42 7.02
N PRO A 26 9.30 -10.32 7.79
CA PRO A 26 8.05 -9.65 8.18
C PRO A 26 7.27 -9.14 6.97
N LEU A 27 7.91 -8.39 6.07
CA LEU A 27 7.24 -7.79 4.92
C LEU A 27 6.84 -8.83 3.87
N SER A 28 7.68 -9.85 3.65
CA SER A 28 7.33 -11.01 2.82
C SER A 28 6.07 -11.72 3.32
N THR A 29 5.94 -11.89 4.63
CA THR A 29 4.77 -12.54 5.24
C THR A 29 3.50 -11.71 5.01
N VAL A 30 3.57 -10.39 5.27
CA VAL A 30 2.43 -9.50 5.03
C VAL A 30 2.04 -9.47 3.55
N ALA A 31 3.03 -9.50 2.64
CA ALA A 31 2.79 -9.55 1.21
C ALA A 31 2.02 -10.81 0.79
N LEU A 32 2.47 -11.98 1.24
CA LEU A 32 1.83 -13.26 0.93
C LEU A 32 0.43 -13.39 1.55
N VAL A 33 0.26 -12.93 2.79
CA VAL A 33 -1.06 -12.89 3.45
C VAL A 33 -2.02 -12.01 2.64
N ASN A 34 -1.60 -10.82 2.24
CA ASN A 34 -2.45 -9.92 1.48
C ASN A 34 -2.71 -10.41 0.05
N LEU A 35 -1.77 -11.12 -0.57
CA LEU A 35 -2.01 -11.80 -1.85
C LEU A 35 -3.09 -12.89 -1.70
N GLY A 36 -3.04 -13.69 -0.63
CA GLY A 36 -4.08 -14.66 -0.31
C GLY A 36 -5.44 -14.00 -0.02
N LEU A 37 -5.45 -12.87 0.70
CA LEU A 37 -6.66 -12.08 0.94
C LEU A 37 -7.22 -11.49 -0.36
N ALA A 38 -6.38 -11.05 -1.29
CA ALA A 38 -6.85 -10.56 -2.59
C ALA A 38 -7.58 -11.68 -3.36
N VAL A 39 -7.05 -12.91 -3.35
CA VAL A 39 -7.73 -14.07 -3.94
C VAL A 39 -9.07 -14.35 -3.23
N LEU A 40 -9.08 -14.32 -1.90
CA LEU A 40 -10.32 -14.49 -1.12
C LEU A 40 -11.36 -13.41 -1.48
N PHE A 41 -10.96 -12.14 -1.55
CA PHE A 41 -11.86 -11.06 -1.90
C PHE A 41 -12.34 -11.15 -3.36
N THR A 42 -11.55 -11.72 -4.27
CA THR A 42 -12.03 -12.05 -5.62
C THR A 42 -13.17 -13.07 -5.58
N ALA A 43 -13.07 -14.11 -4.75
CA ALA A 43 -14.18 -15.03 -4.55
C ALA A 43 -15.41 -14.34 -3.94
N LEU A 44 -15.21 -13.51 -2.90
CA LEU A 44 -16.30 -12.77 -2.25
C LEU A 44 -16.97 -11.74 -3.16
N LEU A 45 -16.24 -11.14 -4.09
CA LEU A 45 -16.81 -10.28 -5.14
C LEU A 45 -17.82 -11.02 -6.02
N ALA A 46 -17.67 -12.33 -6.20
CA ALA A 46 -18.55 -13.15 -7.01
C ALA A 46 -19.75 -13.73 -6.23
N VAL A 47 -19.60 -13.98 -4.92
CA VAL A 47 -20.62 -14.70 -4.13
C VAL A 47 -21.40 -13.84 -3.13
N ASP A 48 -20.86 -12.70 -2.70
CA ASP A 48 -21.55 -11.80 -1.76
C ASP A 48 -22.13 -10.58 -2.48
N GLY A 49 -23.46 -10.59 -2.63
CA GLY A 49 -24.23 -9.55 -3.30
C GLY A 49 -24.40 -8.25 -2.51
N ARG A 50 -23.88 -8.14 -1.27
CA ARG A 50 -24.03 -6.92 -0.48
C ARG A 50 -23.28 -5.76 -1.13
N THR A 51 -23.95 -4.61 -1.20
CA THR A 51 -23.39 -3.38 -1.75
C THR A 51 -23.33 -2.25 -0.74
N LEU A 52 -22.28 -1.44 -0.83
CA LEU A 52 -22.14 -0.15 -0.16
C LEU A 52 -21.95 0.93 -1.23
N LEU A 53 -22.89 1.88 -1.31
CA LEU A 53 -22.92 2.92 -2.35
C LEU A 53 -22.95 2.35 -3.78
N GLY A 54 -23.80 1.35 -4.01
CA GLY A 54 -23.99 0.73 -5.32
C GLY A 54 -22.82 -0.14 -5.80
N ARG A 55 -21.86 -0.47 -4.93
CA ARG A 55 -20.70 -1.32 -5.26
C ARG A 55 -20.52 -2.41 -4.23
N SER A 56 -19.97 -3.56 -4.63
CA SER A 56 -19.70 -4.65 -3.70
C SER A 56 -18.88 -4.17 -2.50
N VAL A 57 -19.27 -4.61 -1.30
CA VAL A 57 -18.56 -4.30 -0.04
C VAL A 57 -17.10 -4.79 -0.07
N TRP A 58 -16.81 -5.83 -0.86
CA TRP A 58 -15.48 -6.45 -0.96
C TRP A 58 -14.55 -5.78 -1.98
N LEU A 59 -15.06 -4.86 -2.80
CA LEU A 59 -14.24 -4.18 -3.81
C LEU A 59 -13.12 -3.35 -3.19
N LYS A 60 -13.37 -2.72 -2.04
CA LYS A 60 -12.36 -1.94 -1.33
C LYS A 60 -11.31 -2.84 -0.65
N PRO A 61 -11.69 -3.84 0.18
CA PRO A 61 -10.73 -4.84 0.69
C PRO A 61 -9.86 -5.47 -0.40
N TRP A 62 -10.44 -5.84 -1.55
CA TRP A 62 -9.70 -6.40 -2.68
C TRP A 62 -8.57 -5.48 -3.17
N LYS A 63 -8.87 -4.20 -3.42
CA LYS A 63 -7.85 -3.21 -3.86
C LYS A 63 -6.77 -2.99 -2.81
N PHE A 64 -7.15 -2.88 -1.54
CA PHE A 64 -6.19 -2.65 -0.46
C PHE A 64 -5.29 -3.86 -0.26
N ALA A 65 -5.83 -5.08 -0.30
CA ALA A 65 -5.05 -6.30 -0.23
C ALA A 65 -4.03 -6.37 -1.39
N ALA A 66 -4.46 -6.11 -2.62
CA ALA A 66 -3.56 -6.08 -3.77
C ALA A 66 -2.45 -5.03 -3.62
N SER A 67 -2.81 -3.80 -3.23
CA SER A 67 -1.85 -2.69 -3.07
C SER A 67 -0.87 -2.94 -1.92
N ILE A 68 -1.34 -3.43 -0.76
CA ILE A 68 -0.50 -3.79 0.38
C ILE A 68 0.46 -4.92 0.01
N ALA A 69 0.00 -5.92 -0.75
CA ALA A 69 0.85 -7.02 -1.20
C ALA A 69 2.02 -6.49 -2.05
N VAL A 70 1.73 -5.65 -3.03
CA VAL A 70 2.76 -5.02 -3.88
C VAL A 70 3.69 -4.14 -3.06
N PHE A 71 3.15 -3.21 -2.26
CA PHE A 71 3.94 -2.28 -1.46
C PHE A 71 4.89 -2.98 -0.49
N THR A 72 4.39 -3.98 0.26
CA THR A 72 5.22 -4.71 1.23
C THR A 72 6.24 -5.62 0.56
N ALA A 73 5.92 -6.22 -0.60
CA ALA A 73 6.90 -6.94 -1.40
C ALA A 73 8.01 -6.01 -1.90
N THR A 74 7.66 -4.85 -2.45
CA THR A 74 8.62 -3.83 -2.91
C THR A 74 9.51 -3.36 -1.77
N MET A 75 8.94 -2.97 -0.63
CA MET A 75 9.71 -2.53 0.53
C MET A 75 10.60 -3.64 1.10
N GLY A 76 10.09 -4.88 1.17
CA GLY A 76 10.87 -6.05 1.61
C GLY A 76 12.05 -6.36 0.69
N TRP A 77 11.93 -6.05 -0.60
CA TRP A 77 13.00 -6.18 -1.57
C TRP A 77 14.05 -5.07 -1.47
N LEU A 78 13.59 -3.82 -1.30
CA LEU A 78 14.43 -2.63 -1.31
C LEU A 78 15.22 -2.45 -0.02
N LEU A 79 14.60 -2.61 1.16
CA LEU A 79 15.19 -2.23 2.45
C LEU A 79 16.60 -2.81 2.69
N PRO A 80 16.88 -4.10 2.45
CA PRO A 80 18.23 -4.67 2.65
C PRO A 80 19.28 -4.04 1.73
N SER A 81 18.87 -3.50 0.58
CA SER A 81 19.77 -2.83 -0.37
C SER A 81 20.16 -1.41 0.07
N LEU A 82 19.43 -0.83 1.03
CA LEU A 82 19.60 0.57 1.47
C LEU A 82 20.59 0.73 2.64
N ARG A 83 21.09 -0.37 3.21
CA ARG A 83 22.12 -0.37 4.27
C ARG A 83 21.77 0.56 5.45
N LEU A 84 20.52 0.52 5.90
CA LEU A 84 20.03 1.35 7.02
C LEU A 84 20.69 0.99 8.36
N GLY A 85 21.30 -0.20 8.45
CA GLY A 85 21.77 -0.85 9.66
C GLY A 85 20.70 -1.77 10.24
N ASP A 86 21.11 -2.94 10.73
CA ASP A 86 20.21 -4.06 11.05
C ASP A 86 19.05 -3.67 11.97
N ARG A 87 19.32 -2.85 13.00
CA ARG A 87 18.29 -2.40 13.95
C ARG A 87 17.27 -1.48 13.29
N ALA A 88 17.72 -0.53 12.47
CA ALA A 88 16.84 0.42 11.81
C ALA A 88 15.98 -0.30 10.76
N GLU A 89 16.59 -1.16 9.95
CA GLU A 89 15.90 -1.98 8.96
C GLU A 89 14.82 -2.86 9.61
N ARG A 90 15.18 -3.60 10.67
CA ARG A 90 14.24 -4.45 11.41
C ARG A 90 13.08 -3.63 11.98
N THR A 91 13.37 -2.45 12.54
CA THR A 91 12.35 -1.57 13.12
C THR A 91 11.37 -1.09 12.04
N VAL A 92 11.88 -0.53 10.94
CA VAL A 92 11.06 -0.08 9.81
C VAL A 92 10.20 -1.22 9.25
N SER A 93 10.79 -2.41 9.09
CA SER A 93 10.09 -3.59 8.57
C SER A 93 8.90 -3.99 9.45
N TRP A 94 9.09 -4.06 10.76
CA TRP A 94 8.02 -4.40 11.69
C TRP A 94 6.96 -3.30 11.82
N VAL A 95 7.38 -2.03 11.77
CA VAL A 95 6.46 -0.89 11.78
C VAL A 95 5.55 -0.91 10.56
N ILE A 96 6.11 -1.06 9.35
CA ILE A 96 5.34 -1.17 8.12
C ILE A 96 4.46 -2.43 8.15
N ALA A 97 5.00 -3.58 8.55
CA ALA A 97 4.24 -4.82 8.63
C ALA A 97 3.02 -4.69 9.56
N GLY A 98 3.20 -4.10 10.75
CA GLY A 98 2.13 -3.86 11.71
C GLY A 98 1.08 -2.89 11.18
N ALA A 99 1.50 -1.76 10.62
CA ALA A 99 0.60 -0.76 10.06
C ALA A 99 -0.23 -1.27 8.88
N MET A 100 0.38 -2.05 7.97
CA MET A 100 -0.36 -2.63 6.84
C MET A 100 -1.30 -3.76 7.27
N SER A 101 -0.90 -4.53 8.29
CA SER A 101 -1.75 -5.58 8.86
C SER A 101 -2.96 -5.01 9.59
N SER A 102 -2.79 -3.92 10.37
CA SER A 102 -3.91 -3.22 11.01
C SER A 102 -4.83 -2.60 9.96
N GLU A 103 -4.28 -1.99 8.91
CA GLU A 103 -5.07 -1.36 7.85
C GLU A 103 -6.00 -2.37 7.16
N ILE A 104 -5.46 -3.50 6.68
CA ILE A 104 -6.29 -4.50 5.99
C ILE A 104 -7.33 -5.12 6.92
N LEU A 105 -6.99 -5.36 8.19
CA LEU A 105 -7.91 -5.89 9.20
C LEU A 105 -9.10 -4.95 9.41
N LEU A 106 -8.82 -3.66 9.65
CA LEU A 106 -9.84 -2.65 9.93
C LEU A 106 -10.74 -2.39 8.73
N ILE A 107 -10.16 -2.35 7.52
CA ILE A 107 -10.92 -2.22 6.26
C ILE A 107 -11.85 -3.41 6.05
N THR A 108 -11.32 -4.63 6.25
CA THR A 108 -12.08 -5.86 6.07
C THR A 108 -13.21 -5.96 7.09
N ALA A 109 -12.97 -5.58 8.34
CA ALA A 109 -14.00 -5.55 9.39
C ALA A 109 -15.15 -4.58 9.05
N GLN A 110 -14.84 -3.39 8.57
CA GLN A 110 -15.85 -2.40 8.15
C GLN A 110 -16.63 -2.87 6.91
N ALA A 111 -15.96 -3.50 5.94
CA ALA A 111 -16.60 -4.10 4.78
C ALA A 111 -17.55 -5.24 5.17
N ALA A 112 -17.13 -6.12 6.09
CA ALA A 112 -17.97 -7.19 6.62
C ALA A 112 -19.22 -6.66 7.34
N ARG A 113 -19.10 -5.51 8.03
CA ARG A 113 -20.21 -4.77 8.64
C ARG A 113 -21.08 -3.99 7.63
N GLY A 114 -20.68 -3.92 6.36
CA GLY A 114 -21.42 -3.19 5.32
C GLY A 114 -21.37 -1.66 5.47
N VAL A 115 -20.34 -1.13 6.13
CA VAL A 115 -20.19 0.30 6.41
C VAL A 115 -18.87 0.86 5.86
N ARG A 116 -18.77 2.19 5.76
CA ARG A 116 -17.57 2.85 5.25
C ARG A 116 -16.40 2.71 6.24
N SER A 117 -15.19 2.47 5.74
CA SER A 117 -13.98 2.48 6.58
C SER A 117 -13.26 3.84 6.63
N HIS A 118 -13.34 4.64 5.56
CA HIS A 118 -12.79 5.99 5.54
C HIS A 118 -13.93 7.01 5.60
N PHE A 119 -13.70 8.12 6.29
CA PHE A 119 -14.70 9.20 6.48
C PHE A 119 -15.96 8.77 7.23
N ASN A 120 -15.92 7.64 7.95
CA ASN A 120 -17.07 7.15 8.69
C ASN A 120 -17.00 7.59 10.15
N VAL A 121 -17.83 8.56 10.51
CA VAL A 121 -17.96 9.07 11.87
C VAL A 121 -19.38 8.91 12.40
N ALA A 122 -20.14 7.96 11.84
CA ALA A 122 -21.53 7.73 12.21
C ALA A 122 -21.70 7.21 13.65
N THR A 123 -20.73 6.44 14.15
CA THR A 123 -20.71 5.93 15.53
C THR A 123 -19.32 6.09 16.14
N THR A 124 -19.22 5.99 17.47
CA THR A 124 -17.93 6.02 18.18
C THR A 124 -16.99 4.92 17.67
N LEU A 125 -17.51 3.70 17.45
CA LEU A 125 -16.73 2.59 16.90
C LEU A 125 -16.18 2.94 15.51
N ASP A 126 -17.01 3.49 14.63
CA ASP A 126 -16.59 3.83 13.26
C ASP A 126 -15.53 4.94 13.25
N ALA A 127 -15.72 5.96 14.09
CA ALA A 127 -14.76 7.04 14.26
C ALA A 127 -13.42 6.52 14.81
N SER A 128 -13.44 5.61 15.80
CA SER A 128 -12.23 4.99 16.35
C SER A 128 -11.51 4.14 15.30
N VAL A 129 -12.25 3.36 14.50
CA VAL A 129 -11.66 2.59 13.40
C VAL A 129 -11.02 3.52 12.37
N PHE A 130 -11.72 4.58 11.95
CA PHE A 130 -11.18 5.55 11.00
C PHE A 130 -9.91 6.25 11.54
N ALA A 131 -9.90 6.62 12.82
CA ALA A 131 -8.73 7.21 13.48
C ALA A 131 -7.55 6.24 13.55
N LEU A 132 -7.78 4.97 13.91
CA LEU A 132 -6.74 3.94 13.97
C LEU A 132 -6.10 3.66 12.60
N MET A 133 -6.90 3.66 11.53
CA MET A 133 -6.40 3.56 10.17
C MET A 133 -5.51 4.77 9.82
N GLY A 134 -5.98 5.99 10.11
CA GLY A 134 -5.21 7.22 9.92
C GLY A 134 -3.87 7.22 10.68
N ILE A 135 -3.86 6.75 11.93
CA ILE A 135 -2.63 6.60 12.73
C ILE A 135 -1.71 5.55 12.10
N SER A 136 -2.24 4.40 11.70
CA SER A 136 -1.46 3.30 11.08
C SER A 136 -0.75 3.79 9.82
N ILE A 137 -1.47 4.45 8.92
CA ILE A 137 -0.90 4.99 7.67
C ILE A 137 0.08 6.13 7.94
N THR A 138 -0.19 7.00 8.92
CA THR A 138 0.76 8.04 9.33
C THR A 138 2.07 7.44 9.82
N VAL A 139 2.02 6.43 10.69
CA VAL A 139 3.20 5.73 11.21
C VAL A 139 3.98 5.05 10.08
N SER A 140 3.31 4.38 9.15
CA SER A 140 3.95 3.80 7.96
C SER A 140 4.62 4.86 7.09
N THR A 141 3.93 5.99 6.86
CA THR A 141 4.46 7.12 6.09
C THR A 141 5.71 7.70 6.73
N LEU A 142 5.72 7.87 8.06
CA LEU A 142 6.90 8.33 8.79
C LEU A 142 8.08 7.35 8.68
N ALA A 143 7.81 6.03 8.70
CA ALA A 143 8.83 5.03 8.48
C ALA A 143 9.44 5.12 7.06
N VAL A 144 8.62 5.32 6.02
CA VAL A 144 9.11 5.51 4.64
C VAL A 144 9.85 6.84 4.49
N THR A 145 9.37 7.92 5.11
CA THR A 145 10.07 9.21 5.17
C THR A 145 11.44 9.08 5.83
N TYR A 146 11.54 8.29 6.90
CA TYR A 146 12.83 7.98 7.53
C TYR A 146 13.77 7.23 6.57
N VAL A 147 13.26 6.25 5.82
CA VAL A 147 14.02 5.52 4.80
C VAL A 147 14.52 6.46 3.70
N LEU A 148 13.66 7.36 3.19
CA LEU A 148 14.03 8.39 2.23
C LEU A 148 15.15 9.28 2.78
N TRP A 149 14.97 9.83 3.98
CA TRP A 149 15.96 10.67 4.63
C TRP A 149 17.32 9.96 4.79
N ARG A 150 17.31 8.70 5.24
CA ARG A 150 18.54 7.89 5.35
C ARG A 150 19.19 7.66 3.99
N THR A 151 18.40 7.36 2.96
CA THR A 151 18.89 7.11 1.59
C THR A 151 19.53 8.36 0.99
N LEU A 152 18.98 9.55 1.28
CA LEU A 152 19.57 10.82 0.83
C LEU A 152 20.82 11.20 1.63
N ARG A 153 20.81 10.97 2.96
CA ARG A 153 21.92 11.34 3.86
C ARG A 153 23.12 10.40 3.75
N THR A 154 22.88 9.10 3.58
CA THR A 154 23.92 8.07 3.50
C THR A 154 23.59 7.15 2.32
N PRO A 155 23.95 7.57 1.11
CA PRO A 155 23.52 6.87 -0.10
C PRO A 155 24.02 5.42 -0.17
N PRO A 156 23.18 4.49 -0.62
CA PRO A 156 23.61 3.11 -0.84
C PRO A 156 24.65 3.03 -1.96
N ALA A 157 25.60 2.11 -1.83
CA ALA A 157 26.64 1.83 -2.82
C ALA A 157 26.09 0.99 -3.99
N VAL A 158 25.14 1.57 -4.73
CA VAL A 158 24.49 1.00 -5.92
C VAL A 158 24.71 1.91 -7.13
N ALA A 159 24.42 1.43 -8.33
CA ALA A 159 24.55 2.23 -9.55
C ALA A 159 23.78 3.57 -9.43
N PRO A 160 24.32 4.70 -9.93
CA PRO A 160 23.71 6.02 -9.77
C PRO A 160 22.25 6.09 -10.25
N ALA A 161 21.93 5.46 -11.39
CA ALA A 161 20.57 5.41 -11.92
C ALA A 161 19.60 4.70 -10.95
N TYR A 162 20.02 3.59 -10.35
CA TYR A 162 19.22 2.83 -9.39
C TYR A 162 18.98 3.63 -8.11
N ARG A 163 20.02 4.32 -7.61
CA ARG A 163 19.92 5.23 -6.47
C ARG A 163 18.91 6.35 -6.72
N TRP A 164 18.96 6.99 -7.89
CA TRP A 164 18.02 8.05 -8.25
C TRP A 164 16.60 7.53 -8.39
N GLY A 165 16.41 6.37 -9.03
CA GLY A 165 15.12 5.71 -9.14
C GLY A 165 14.46 5.47 -7.78
N ILE A 166 15.19 4.85 -6.84
CA ILE A 166 14.68 4.62 -5.48
C ILE A 166 14.38 5.94 -4.76
N SER A 167 15.29 6.91 -4.83
CA SER A 167 15.12 8.17 -4.10
C SER A 167 13.91 8.97 -4.61
N LEU A 168 13.71 8.99 -5.94
CA LEU A 168 12.58 9.65 -6.55
C LEU A 168 11.27 8.91 -6.27
N GLY A 169 11.25 7.57 -6.37
CA GLY A 169 10.08 6.75 -6.02
C GLY A 169 9.66 6.96 -4.56
N LEU A 170 10.61 6.93 -3.63
CA LEU A 170 10.35 7.21 -2.20
C LEU A 170 9.83 8.63 -1.98
N LEU A 171 10.40 9.63 -2.65
CA LEU A 171 9.95 11.01 -2.55
C LEU A 171 8.50 11.17 -3.06
N VAL A 172 8.21 10.63 -4.24
CA VAL A 172 6.86 10.70 -4.84
C VAL A 172 5.85 9.97 -3.95
N PHE A 173 6.20 8.80 -3.41
CA PHE A 173 5.37 8.07 -2.45
C PHE A 173 5.06 8.91 -1.21
N VAL A 174 6.05 9.58 -0.61
CA VAL A 174 5.87 10.41 0.59
C VAL A 174 4.97 11.61 0.29
N LEU A 175 5.16 12.27 -0.85
CA LEU A 175 4.32 13.39 -1.28
C LEU A 175 2.87 12.95 -1.52
N ALA A 176 2.66 11.81 -2.17
CA ALA A 176 1.33 11.24 -2.37
C ALA A 176 0.68 10.79 -1.05
N SER A 177 1.45 10.24 -0.12
CA SER A 177 0.96 9.90 1.23
C SER A 177 0.50 11.13 1.99
N PHE A 178 1.25 12.24 1.89
CA PHE A 178 0.87 13.52 2.47
C PHE A 178 -0.43 14.06 1.84
N GLU A 179 -0.56 14.00 0.52
CA GLU A 179 -1.79 14.35 -0.20
C GLU A 179 -3.00 13.49 0.25
N GLY A 180 -2.78 12.19 0.54
CA GLY A 180 -3.77 11.33 1.18
C GLY A 180 -4.25 11.85 2.54
N GLY A 181 -3.32 12.34 3.36
CA GLY A 181 -3.62 13.02 4.61
C GLY A 181 -4.45 14.30 4.41
N LEU A 182 -4.17 15.08 3.37
CA LEU A 182 -4.96 16.27 3.03
C LEU A 182 -6.38 15.90 2.58
N MET A 183 -6.57 14.82 1.80
CA MET A 183 -7.90 14.30 1.48
C MET A 183 -8.65 13.88 2.75
N ALA A 184 -7.98 13.19 3.68
CA ALA A 184 -8.54 12.79 4.96
C ALA A 184 -9.01 14.01 5.78
N ALA A 185 -8.16 15.03 5.91
CA ALA A 185 -8.46 16.26 6.64
C ALA A 185 -9.60 17.07 6.01
N ARG A 186 -9.70 17.07 4.68
CA ARG A 186 -10.81 17.70 3.94
C ARG A 186 -12.11 16.92 4.01
N GLY A 187 -12.07 15.65 4.42
CA GLY A 187 -13.24 14.76 4.41
C GLY A 187 -13.73 14.37 3.00
N SER A 188 -12.96 14.67 1.95
CA SER A 188 -13.35 14.42 0.56
C SER A 188 -12.13 14.27 -0.36
N HIS A 189 -12.32 13.52 -1.42
CA HIS A 189 -11.38 13.32 -2.53
C HIS A 189 -11.85 13.95 -3.84
N THR A 190 -13.11 14.40 -3.94
CA THR A 190 -13.65 15.05 -5.14
C THR A 190 -13.46 16.55 -5.09
N VAL A 191 -13.24 17.17 -6.25
CA VAL A 191 -13.09 18.61 -6.44
C VAL A 191 -14.10 19.09 -7.48
N GLY A 192 -14.92 20.07 -7.11
CA GLY A 192 -15.97 20.63 -7.98
C GLY A 192 -17.19 19.74 -8.19
N THR A 193 -17.28 18.58 -7.53
CA THR A 193 -18.40 17.62 -7.65
C THR A 193 -18.72 16.91 -6.32
N ALA A 194 -19.95 16.41 -6.19
CA ALA A 194 -20.39 15.66 -5.03
C ALA A 194 -19.70 14.29 -4.90
N VAL A 195 -19.46 13.85 -3.67
CA VAL A 195 -18.86 12.55 -3.38
C VAL A 195 -19.84 11.42 -3.71
N GLY A 196 -19.38 10.40 -4.43
CA GLY A 196 -20.16 9.19 -4.69
C GLY A 196 -20.99 9.20 -5.98
N GLY A 197 -20.78 10.18 -6.86
CA GLY A 197 -21.35 10.18 -8.22
C GLY A 197 -20.80 9.07 -9.12
N GLU A 198 -21.24 9.09 -10.38
CA GLU A 198 -20.73 8.17 -11.40
C GLU A 198 -19.21 8.33 -11.58
N GLY A 199 -18.54 7.20 -11.76
CA GLY A 199 -17.10 7.15 -11.88
C GLY A 199 -16.65 5.89 -12.57
N LEU A 200 -15.38 5.85 -12.95
CA LEU A 200 -14.81 4.75 -13.72
C LEU A 200 -15.08 3.38 -13.08
N PRO A 201 -15.26 2.32 -13.92
CA PRO A 201 -15.35 0.94 -13.44
C PRO A 201 -14.15 0.61 -12.54
N VAL A 202 -14.39 -0.22 -11.52
CA VAL A 202 -13.40 -0.61 -10.51
C VAL A 202 -12.94 0.58 -9.65
N VAL A 203 -12.19 1.55 -10.17
CA VAL A 203 -11.51 2.61 -9.39
C VAL A 203 -12.43 3.70 -8.83
N ASN A 204 -13.59 3.93 -9.43
CA ASN A 204 -14.55 4.98 -9.09
C ASN A 204 -14.04 6.42 -9.24
N TRP A 205 -13.05 6.70 -10.07
CA TRP A 205 -12.63 8.09 -10.25
C TRP A 205 -13.71 8.90 -10.94
N SER A 206 -13.97 10.10 -10.44
CA SER A 206 -15.01 10.99 -10.96
C SER A 206 -14.85 11.23 -12.46
N LEU A 207 -15.95 11.16 -13.21
CA LEU A 207 -16.00 11.48 -14.65
C LEU A 207 -16.45 12.92 -14.91
N SER A 208 -17.05 13.58 -13.92
CA SER A 208 -17.70 14.88 -14.06
C SER A 208 -16.95 16.01 -13.34
N GLY A 209 -15.88 15.71 -12.61
CA GLY A 209 -15.05 16.69 -11.91
C GLY A 209 -13.67 16.14 -11.53
N GLY A 210 -12.94 16.90 -10.72
CA GLY A 210 -11.61 16.48 -10.26
C GLY A 210 -11.69 15.37 -9.21
N ASP A 211 -10.74 14.43 -9.25
CA ASP A 211 -10.59 13.37 -8.25
C ASP A 211 -9.12 13.24 -7.82
N LEU A 212 -8.85 13.63 -6.58
CA LEU A 212 -7.51 13.66 -6.01
C LEU A 212 -6.90 12.24 -5.91
N ARG A 213 -7.73 11.20 -5.88
CA ARG A 213 -7.27 9.81 -5.82
C ARG A 213 -6.46 9.38 -7.04
N VAL A 214 -6.58 10.06 -8.18
CA VAL A 214 -5.79 9.74 -9.37
C VAL A 214 -4.30 9.98 -9.09
N ALA A 215 -3.96 11.20 -8.67
CA ALA A 215 -2.59 11.59 -8.32
C ALA A 215 -2.10 10.79 -7.11
N HIS A 216 -2.95 10.61 -6.10
CA HIS A 216 -2.67 9.77 -4.93
C HIS A 216 -2.26 8.36 -5.34
N PHE A 217 -3.08 7.70 -6.17
CA PHE A 217 -2.88 6.32 -6.58
C PHE A 217 -1.58 6.16 -7.35
N ILE A 218 -1.34 7.00 -8.35
CA ILE A 218 -0.12 6.94 -9.15
C ILE A 218 1.10 7.14 -8.25
N GLY A 219 1.06 8.13 -7.35
CA GLY A 219 2.20 8.44 -6.49
C GLY A 219 2.50 7.36 -5.43
N LEU A 220 1.47 6.71 -4.87
CA LEU A 220 1.67 5.55 -3.98
C LEU A 220 2.26 4.33 -4.68
N HIS A 221 2.14 4.21 -5.99
CA HIS A 221 2.68 3.09 -6.79
C HIS A 221 3.91 3.49 -7.61
N ALA A 222 4.55 4.61 -7.28
CA ALA A 222 5.79 5.05 -7.91
C ALA A 222 7.05 4.29 -7.41
N LEU A 223 6.89 3.39 -6.44
CA LEU A 223 7.93 2.56 -5.82
C LEU A 223 8.05 1.18 -6.46
#